data_AF-A0A0B8Q1W5-F1
#
_entry.id   AF-A0A0B8Q1W5-F1
#
_cell.length_a   1.000
_cell.length_b   1.000
_cell.length_c   1.000
_cell.angle_alpha   90.00
_cell.angle_beta   90.00
_cell.angle_gamma   90.00
#
_symmetry.space_group_name_H-M   'P 1'
#
loop_
_entity.id
_entity.type
_entity.pdbx_description
1 polymer ?
#
loop_
_entity_poly.entity_id
_entity_poly.type
_entity_poly.pdbx_seq_one_letter_code
_entity_poly.pdbx_strand_id
1 'polypeptide(L)' 'MSCDNLHGSFEPDRLGFTAKVQAEVLKILQTGLPKRVEMLSNALRDFYNTPPLKAQDFKVV' A
#
# COMPACT_ATOMS: atom_id res chain seq x y z
N MET A 1 2.38 9.43 -1.99
CA MET A 1 3.62 9.67 -1.23
C MET A 1 3.70 11.14 -0.88
N SER A 2 3.69 11.49 0.40
CA SER A 2 3.90 12.88 0.82
C SER A 2 5.39 13.15 0.89
N CYS A 3 5.85 14.15 0.15
CA CYS A 3 7.21 14.70 0.21
C CYS A 3 7.18 16.16 0.70
N ASP A 4 6.06 16.53 1.31
CA ASP A 4 5.65 17.84 1.79
C ASP A 4 6.53 18.44 2.89
N ASN A 5 7.31 17.62 3.61
CA ASN A 5 8.23 18.07 4.65
C ASN A 5 9.68 18.30 4.19
N LEU A 6 9.98 18.15 2.90
CA LEU A 6 11.31 18.46 2.36
C LEU A 6 11.33 19.91 1.87
N HIS A 7 11.80 20.83 2.72
CA HIS A 7 12.20 22.17 2.29
C HIS A 7 13.47 22.06 1.44
N GLY A 8 13.32 21.78 0.15
CA GLY A 8 14.42 21.68 -0.81
C GLY A 8 13.95 21.26 -2.19
N SER A 9 14.68 21.66 -3.23
CA SER A 9 14.43 21.34 -4.65
C SER A 9 14.76 19.88 -5.00
N PHE A 10 14.41 18.94 -4.13
CA PHE A 10 14.65 17.52 -4.31
C PHE A 10 13.41 16.89 -4.91
N GLU A 11 13.50 16.39 -6.14
CA GLU A 11 12.47 15.54 -6.74
C GLU A 11 12.80 14.08 -6.44
N PRO A 12 12.14 13.43 -5.46
CA PRO A 12 12.36 12.03 -5.17
C PRO A 12 11.96 11.16 -6.36
N ASP A 13 12.63 10.01 -6.52
CA ASP A 13 12.21 8.96 -7.45
C ASP A 13 10.89 8.33 -6.96
N ARG A 14 9.78 9.00 -7.27
CA ARG A 14 8.43 8.61 -6.83
C ARG A 14 8.02 7.28 -7.44
N LEU A 15 8.37 7.04 -8.71
CA LEU A 15 8.01 5.81 -9.43
C LEU A 15 8.80 4.61 -8.90
N GLY A 16 10.11 4.73 -8.76
CA GLY A 16 10.95 3.66 -8.21
C GLY A 16 10.60 3.35 -6.77
N PHE A 17 10.26 4.36 -5.96
CA PHE A 17 9.76 4.14 -4.61
C PHE A 17 8.39 3.43 -4.60
N THR A 18 7.44 3.90 -5.42
CA THR A 18 6.09 3.33 -5.50
C THR A 18 6.13 1.88 -5.98
N ALA A 19 7.02 1.54 -6.91
CA ALA A 19 7.25 0.17 -7.35
C ALA A 19 7.76 -0.73 -6.22
N LYS A 20 8.68 -0.25 -5.39
CA LYS A 20 9.17 -1.00 -4.20
C LYS A 20 8.06 -1.26 -3.19
N VAL A 21 7.22 -0.25 -2.91
CA VAL A 21 6.06 -0.41 -2.02
C VAL A 21 5.08 -1.42 -2.58
N GLN A 22 4.78 -1.33 -3.88
CA GLN A 22 3.86 -2.26 -4.54
C GLN A 22 4.37 -3.70 -4.46
N ALA A 23 5.67 -3.93 -4.70
CA ALA A 23 6.28 -5.25 -4.56
C ALA A 23 6.14 -5.81 -3.13
N GLU A 24 6.36 -5.00 -2.09
CA GLU A 24 6.19 -5.46 -0.70
C GLU A 24 4.72 -5.75 -0.38
N VAL A 25 3.78 -4.94 -0.87
CA VAL A 25 2.34 -5.21 -0.72
C VAL A 25 1.96 -6.55 -1.35
N LEU A 26 2.40 -6.82 -2.59
CA LEU A 26 2.10 -8.07 -3.28
C LEU A 26 2.66 -9.29 -2.53
N LYS A 27 3.88 -9.17 -2.00
CA LYS A 27 4.48 -10.19 -1.14
C LYS A 27 3.64 -10.41 0.13
N ILE A 28 3.21 -9.36 0.82
CA ILE A 28 2.34 -9.47 2.01
C ILE A 28 1.02 -10.15 1.67
N LEU A 29 0.41 -9.83 0.52
CA LEU A 29 -0.82 -10.49 0.08
C LEU A 29 -0.63 -11.99 -0.16
N GLN A 30 0.54 -12.41 -0.64
CA GLN A 30 0.87 -13.82 -0.86
C GLN A 30 1.21 -14.56 0.44
N THR A 31 1.96 -13.93 1.34
CA THR A 31 2.40 -14.56 2.61
C THR A 31 1.36 -14.48 3.72
N GLY A 32 0.38 -13.59 3.58
CA GLY A 32 -0.59 -13.26 4.61
C GLY A 32 -0.27 -11.95 5.33
N LEU A 33 -1.32 -11.25 5.76
CA LEU A 33 -1.22 -10.00 6.50
C LEU A 33 -0.79 -10.26 7.95
N PRO A 34 0.09 -9.42 8.53
CA PRO A 34 0.36 -9.47 9.97
C PRO A 34 -0.92 -9.31 10.77
N LYS A 35 -1.06 -10.00 11.91
CA LYS A 35 -2.34 -10.12 12.63
C LYS A 35 -3.07 -8.79 12.87
N ARG A 36 -2.36 -7.77 13.35
CA ARG A 36 -2.96 -6.45 13.61
C ARG A 36 -3.43 -5.75 12.33
N VAL A 37 -2.69 -5.92 11.22
CA VAL A 37 -3.04 -5.35 9.91
C VAL A 37 -4.23 -6.09 9.32
N GLU A 38 -4.27 -7.42 9.45
CA GLU A 38 -5.42 -8.23 9.04
C GLU A 38 -6.70 -7.81 9.78
N MET A 39 -6.64 -7.66 11.11
CA MET A 39 -7.78 -7.22 11.91
C MET A 39 -8.31 -5.86 11.46
N LEU A 40 -7.42 -4.88 11.26
CA LEU A 40 -7.83 -3.55 10.79
C LEU A 40 -8.36 -3.60 9.36
N SER A 41 -7.70 -4.33 8.46
CA SER A 41 -8.11 -4.49 7.06
C SER A 41 -9.51 -5.09 6.97
N ASN A 42 -9.80 -6.14 7.74
CA ASN A 42 -11.12 -6.75 7.77
C ASN A 42 -12.18 -5.80 8.33
N ALA A 43 -11.90 -5.12 9.45
CA ALA A 43 -12.83 -4.15 10.02
C ALA A 43 -13.17 -3.01 9.05
N LEU A 44 -12.17 -2.49 8.31
CA LEU A 44 -12.39 -1.47 7.29
C LEU A 44 -13.20 -2.02 6.11
N ARG A 45 -12.88 -3.23 5.65
CA ARG A 45 -13.62 -3.87 4.55
C ARG A 45 -15.08 -4.12 4.91
N ASP A 46 -15.36 -4.60 6.11
CA ASP A 46 -16.71 -4.85 6.59
C ASP A 46 -17.48 -3.53 6.73
N PHE A 47 -16.86 -2.49 7.29
CA PHE A 47 -17.50 -1.18 7.45
C PHE A 47 -17.82 -0.50 6.13
N TYR A 48 -16.88 -0.54 5.17
CA TYR A 48 -17.02 0.11 3.86
C TYR A 48 -17.57 -0.82 2.76
N ASN A 49 -18.02 -2.03 3.09
CA ASN A 49 -18.46 -3.05 2.15
C ASN A 49 -17.47 -3.29 0.99
N THR A 50 -16.17 -3.30 1.31
CA THR A 50 -15.10 -3.45 0.32
C THR A 50 -14.80 -4.94 0.10
N PRO A 51 -14.71 -5.40 -1.17
CA PRO A 51 -14.39 -6.80 -1.47
C PRO A 51 -12.99 -7.20 -0.96
N PRO A 52 -12.66 -8.51 -0.95
CA PRO A 52 -11.31 -8.96 -0.64
C PRO A 52 -10.25 -8.28 -1.51
N LEU A 53 -9.14 -7.88 -0.88
CA LEU A 53 -8.02 -7.22 -1.54
C LEU A 53 -7.39 -8.16 -2.58
N LYS A 54 -7.13 -7.63 -3.78
CA LYS A 54 -6.48 -8.33 -4.89
C LYS A 54 -5.26 -7.55 -5.36
N ALA A 55 -4.29 -8.28 -5.93
CA ALA A 55 -3.08 -7.67 -6.48
C ALA A 55 -3.36 -6.51 -7.46
N GLN A 56 -4.42 -6.63 -8.26
CA GLN A 56 -4.86 -5.63 -9.24
C GLN A 56 -5.32 -4.29 -8.63
N ASP A 57 -5.61 -4.26 -7.33
CA ASP A 57 -6.02 -3.05 -6.61
C ASP A 57 -4.81 -2.14 -6.32
N PHE A 58 -3.58 -2.65 -6.46
CA PHE A 58 -2.33 -1.95 -6.18
C PHE A 58 -1.51 -1.74 -7.46
N LYS A 59 -1.84 -0.68 -8.21
CA LYS A 59 -1.15 -0.31 -9.46
C LYS A 59 -0.02 0.69 -9.20
N VAL A 60 1.07 0.56 -9.94
CA VAL A 60 2.09 1.61 -10.07
C VAL A 60 1.68 2.48 -11.25
N VAL A 61 1.25 3.71 -10.96
CA VAL A 61 0.82 4.72 -11.95
C VAL A 61 1.39 6.08 -11.61
#